data_AF-A0A969YT35-F1
#
_entry.id   AF-A0A969YT35-F1
#
_cell.length_a   1.000
_cell.length_b   1.000
_cell.length_c   1.000
_cell.angle_alpha   90.00
_cell.angle_beta   90.00
_cell.angle_gamma   90.00
#
_symmetry.space_group_name_H-M   'P 1'
#
loop_
_entity.id
_entity.type
_entity.pdbx_description
1 polymer ?
#
loop_
_entity_poly.entity_id
_entity_poly.type
_entity_poly.pdbx_seq_one_letter_code
_entity_poly.pdbx_strand_id
1 'polypeptide(L)'
;LSASIVARPKQVEIDDTIVVKMEVTNYGKKAVTDLAPVDPLSVSPKGSVVLVDGPTPPRAKLSPGKSVTFRYNYKALKHGQVTFSGKARGNADKPGVVTFVASNVAKSNPVEIGIQLQVKTISFQNDVDMRRSDNSPTEKPQYDAATGRADPVAFYFGANPTARVKFTARNVAEETTFKIFGRAETSSGPYMLFPPRTVTFSPSQTAVTEDYELKPPSQFGVEKISKISWFIRDSEGGTFKSHETEFPIYIILNAPIRAAKQPRVELLDIAADTVAGKSDRGEIRNQMTKGIYHWLQKRGLVYDGGCGTLVTGDYSNLTLDLTGLMHPATVAGDCRLASALYQVVLNAIGIDMRLLEASNQFGKQFETAPVKGYGMDQFETFTFEKHQFAVIHTINGDFVFDPTLCFQDAPAFAIRMPISYYLMHLAPAYVMSSTVIYFDVDTIQ
;
A
#
# COMPACT_ATOMS: atom_id res chain seq x y z
N LEU A 1 -34.85 11.22 39.58
CA LEU A 1 -33.78 11.69 38.67
C LEU A 1 -33.28 10.48 37.88
N SER A 2 -32.88 10.67 36.62
CA SER A 2 -32.16 9.65 35.86
C SER A 2 -30.86 10.25 35.35
N ALA A 3 -29.79 9.45 35.32
CA ALA A 3 -28.50 9.86 34.80
C ALA A 3 -28.01 8.91 33.71
N SER A 4 -27.28 9.46 32.75
CA SER A 4 -26.49 8.76 31.74
C SER A 4 -25.09 9.36 31.69
N ILE A 5 -24.06 8.55 31.38
CA ILE A 5 -22.69 9.01 31.23
C ILE A 5 -22.17 8.58 29.86
N VAL A 6 -21.45 9.47 29.17
CA VAL A 6 -20.75 9.17 27.92
C VAL A 6 -19.33 9.73 28.01
N ALA A 7 -18.35 8.96 27.53
CA ALA A 7 -16.94 9.34 27.50
C ALA A 7 -16.43 9.38 26.05
N ARG A 8 -15.68 10.42 25.67
CA ARG A 8 -15.11 10.59 24.33
C ARG A 8 -13.71 11.21 24.37
N PRO A 9 -12.82 10.85 23.42
CA PRO A 9 -12.99 9.82 22.40
C PRO A 9 -12.97 8.39 23.00
N LYS A 10 -13.35 7.38 22.21
CA LYS A 10 -13.41 5.97 22.68
C LYS A 10 -12.03 5.30 22.77
N GLN A 11 -11.03 5.90 22.12
CA GLN A 11 -9.64 5.49 22.12
C GLN A 11 -8.79 6.73 22.29
N VAL A 12 -7.82 6.66 23.18
CA VAL A 12 -6.86 7.73 23.50
C VAL A 12 -5.49 7.12 23.73
N GLU A 13 -4.44 7.92 23.66
CA GLU A 13 -3.11 7.56 24.14
C GLU A 13 -2.87 8.12 25.55
N ILE A 14 -1.85 7.62 26.24
CA ILE A 14 -1.40 8.26 27.48
C ILE A 14 -1.08 9.73 27.19
N ASP A 15 -1.46 10.61 28.13
CA ASP A 15 -1.45 12.07 28.06
C ASP A 15 -2.61 12.75 27.32
N ASP A 16 -3.43 12.02 26.57
CA ASP A 16 -4.62 12.59 25.95
C ASP A 16 -5.71 12.92 26.98
N THR A 17 -6.60 13.83 26.59
CA THR A 17 -7.76 14.24 27.38
C THR A 17 -9.01 13.45 26.99
N ILE A 18 -9.67 12.85 27.98
CA ILE A 18 -10.97 12.20 27.89
C ILE A 18 -12.03 13.15 28.44
N VAL A 19 -12.99 13.52 27.61
CA VAL A 19 -14.16 14.34 28.02
C VAL A 19 -15.29 13.40 28.45
N VAL A 20 -15.68 13.50 29.71
CA VAL A 20 -16.79 12.73 30.29
C VAL A 20 -17.97 13.64 30.52
N LYS A 21 -19.14 13.26 30.00
CA LYS A 21 -20.39 14.00 30.14
C LYS A 21 -21.39 13.18 30.92
N MET A 22 -21.89 13.71 32.02
CA MET A 22 -23.01 13.15 32.77
C MET A 22 -24.25 13.99 32.51
N GLU A 23 -25.25 13.43 31.85
CA GLU A 23 -26.56 14.07 31.70
C GLU A 23 -27.50 13.58 32.80
N VAL A 24 -28.18 14.51 33.46
CA VAL A 24 -29.15 14.23 34.52
C VAL A 24 -30.50 14.83 34.16
N THR A 25 -31.54 14.00 34.12
CA THR A 25 -32.92 14.39 33.81
C THR A 25 -33.82 14.30 35.04
N ASN A 26 -34.65 15.32 35.24
CA ASN A 26 -35.65 15.34 36.31
C ASN A 26 -37.04 14.94 35.81
N TYR A 27 -37.38 13.65 35.93
CA TYR A 27 -38.74 13.13 35.69
C TYR A 27 -39.72 13.35 36.86
N GLY A 28 -39.29 13.98 37.95
CA GLY A 28 -40.14 14.30 39.09
C GLY A 28 -41.01 15.53 38.87
N LYS A 29 -41.99 15.74 39.75
CA LYS A 29 -42.93 16.88 39.70
C LYS A 29 -42.42 18.16 40.37
N LYS A 30 -41.26 18.12 41.03
CA LYS A 30 -40.68 19.25 41.77
C LYS A 30 -39.29 19.60 41.26
N ALA A 31 -38.90 20.86 41.40
CA ALA A 31 -37.53 21.29 41.12
C ALA A 31 -36.55 20.63 42.08
N VAL A 32 -35.32 20.41 41.59
CA VAL A 32 -34.19 19.95 42.40
C VAL A 32 -33.17 21.08 42.45
N THR A 33 -32.81 21.54 43.65
CA THR A 33 -31.77 22.55 43.88
C THR A 33 -30.48 21.90 44.35
N ASP A 34 -29.35 22.61 44.22
CA ASP A 34 -28.02 22.10 44.57
C ASP A 34 -27.72 20.71 43.97
N LEU A 35 -28.20 20.46 42.75
CA LEU A 35 -27.91 19.22 42.05
C LEU A 35 -26.44 19.23 41.65
N ALA A 36 -25.67 18.29 42.18
CA ALA A 36 -24.28 18.07 41.82
C ALA A 36 -24.03 16.56 41.63
N PRO A 37 -23.08 16.17 40.76
CA PRO A 37 -22.54 14.82 40.79
C PRO A 37 -21.96 14.49 42.17
N VAL A 38 -22.01 13.21 42.55
CA VAL A 38 -21.31 12.71 43.74
C VAL A 38 -19.86 12.49 43.34
N ASP A 39 -19.00 13.44 43.70
CA ASP A 39 -17.60 13.45 43.29
C ASP A 39 -16.68 12.57 44.17
N PRO A 40 -15.56 12.08 43.59
CA PRO A 40 -15.31 11.99 42.15
C PRO A 40 -16.05 10.80 41.52
N LEU A 41 -16.21 10.79 40.19
CA LEU A 41 -16.67 9.59 39.48
C LEU A 41 -15.72 8.42 39.78
N SER A 42 -16.29 7.24 39.97
CA SER A 42 -15.53 6.01 40.11
C SER A 42 -14.99 5.58 38.74
N VAL A 43 -13.72 5.20 38.68
CA VAL A 43 -13.03 4.76 37.45
C VAL A 43 -12.63 3.30 37.60
N SER A 44 -12.86 2.48 36.56
CA SER A 44 -12.39 1.09 36.55
C SER A 44 -10.86 1.00 36.58
N PRO A 45 -10.29 -0.03 37.24
CA PRO A 45 -8.85 -0.06 37.59
C PRO A 45 -7.93 -0.59 36.49
N LYS A 46 -8.45 -1.02 35.34
CA LYS A 46 -7.64 -1.65 34.28
C LYS A 46 -6.75 -0.64 33.54
N GLY A 47 -7.15 0.62 33.50
CA GLY A 47 -6.30 1.77 33.16
C GLY A 47 -6.36 2.80 34.28
N SER A 48 -5.67 3.93 34.13
CA SER A 48 -5.79 5.02 35.09
C SER A 48 -5.86 6.38 34.40
N VAL A 49 -6.59 7.26 35.06
CA VAL A 49 -6.81 8.64 34.65
C VAL A 49 -6.69 9.54 35.86
N VAL A 50 -6.36 10.81 35.64
CA VAL A 50 -6.45 11.86 36.66
C VAL A 50 -7.48 12.89 36.23
N LEU A 51 -8.31 13.33 37.18
CA LEU A 51 -9.23 14.43 36.94
C LEU A 51 -8.42 15.72 36.78
N VAL A 52 -8.54 16.38 35.63
CA VAL A 52 -7.91 17.68 35.34
C VAL A 52 -8.82 18.81 35.80
N ASP A 53 -10.09 18.75 35.41
CA ASP A 53 -11.11 19.74 35.80
C ASP A 53 -12.53 19.16 35.79
N GLY A 54 -13.45 19.92 36.39
CA GLY A 54 -14.88 19.60 36.47
C GLY A 54 -15.31 19.03 37.83
N PRO A 55 -16.62 18.79 38.02
CA PRO A 55 -17.67 18.97 37.03
C PRO A 55 -17.96 20.45 36.73
N THR A 56 -18.18 20.77 35.44
CA THR A 56 -18.70 22.08 35.02
C THR A 56 -20.11 21.93 34.42
N PRO A 57 -21.13 22.64 34.94
CA PRO A 57 -21.10 23.49 36.15
C PRO A 57 -20.93 22.64 37.44
N PRO A 58 -20.43 23.18 38.57
CA PRO A 58 -20.25 22.40 39.80
C PRO A 58 -21.58 22.01 40.48
N ARG A 59 -22.63 22.81 40.25
CA ARG A 59 -23.99 22.56 40.71
C ARG A 59 -25.01 23.19 39.78
N ALA A 60 -26.24 22.69 39.80
CA ALA A 60 -27.34 23.23 39.01
C ALA A 60 -28.67 23.20 39.76
N LYS A 61 -29.60 24.08 39.36
CA LYS A 61 -31.02 23.93 39.65
C LYS A 61 -31.69 23.25 38.45
N LEU A 62 -32.49 22.22 38.71
CA LEU A 62 -33.11 21.40 37.67
C LEU A 62 -34.62 21.32 37.84
N SER A 63 -35.34 22.05 36.99
CA SER A 63 -36.81 22.04 36.95
C SER A 63 -37.37 20.70 36.46
N PRO A 64 -38.64 20.37 36.77
CA PRO A 64 -39.34 19.22 36.19
C PRO A 64 -39.25 19.16 34.67
N GLY A 65 -39.00 17.97 34.12
CA GLY A 65 -38.91 17.72 32.67
C GLY A 65 -37.66 18.28 31.99
N LYS A 66 -36.70 18.84 32.73
CA LYS A 66 -35.44 19.37 32.17
C LYS A 66 -34.26 18.43 32.43
N SER A 67 -33.23 18.59 31.60
CA SER A 67 -31.91 17.97 31.75
C SER A 67 -30.82 19.01 32.03
N VAL A 68 -29.77 18.59 32.71
CA VAL A 68 -28.50 19.33 32.81
C VAL A 68 -27.34 18.38 32.51
N THR A 69 -26.27 18.90 31.90
CA THR A 69 -25.05 18.12 31.63
C THR A 69 -23.89 18.64 32.46
N PHE A 70 -23.29 17.76 33.25
CA PHE A 70 -22.04 17.97 33.95
C PHE A 70 -20.87 17.45 33.10
N ARG A 71 -19.81 18.23 32.95
CA ARG A 71 -18.63 17.87 32.14
C ARG A 71 -17.39 17.76 32.99
N TYR A 72 -16.60 16.72 32.73
CA TYR A 72 -15.29 16.47 33.33
C TYR A 72 -14.24 16.33 32.24
N ASN A 73 -13.04 16.85 32.49
CA ASN A 73 -11.85 16.55 31.70
C ASN A 73 -10.92 15.65 32.52
N TYR A 74 -10.66 14.46 32.02
CA TYR A 74 -9.71 13.51 32.60
C TYR A 74 -8.49 13.38 31.70
N LYS A 75 -7.30 13.27 32.27
CA LYS A 75 -6.06 12.96 31.54
C LYS A 75 -5.70 11.49 31.70
N ALA A 76 -5.44 10.81 30.59
CA ALA A 76 -5.00 9.42 30.58
C ALA A 76 -3.58 9.29 31.15
N LEU A 77 -3.37 8.38 32.12
CA LEU A 77 -2.09 8.18 32.80
C LEU A 77 -1.49 6.79 32.58
N LYS A 78 -2.33 5.76 32.55
CA LYS A 78 -1.89 4.37 32.41
C LYS A 78 -2.73 3.65 31.35
N HIS A 79 -2.03 2.89 30.52
CA HIS A 79 -2.61 1.97 29.54
C HIS A 79 -3.70 1.07 30.15
N GLY A 80 -4.71 0.79 29.36
CA GLY A 80 -5.80 -0.14 29.66
C GLY A 80 -7.18 0.51 29.59
N GLN A 81 -8.21 -0.30 29.80
CA GLN A 81 -9.59 0.12 29.66
C GLN A 81 -10.10 0.89 30.89
N VAL A 82 -10.71 2.06 30.66
CA VAL A 82 -11.39 2.84 31.71
C VAL A 82 -12.89 3.00 31.41
N THR A 83 -13.70 2.89 32.45
CA THR A 83 -15.13 3.21 32.47
C THR A 83 -15.41 4.13 33.64
N PHE A 84 -16.28 5.12 33.43
CA PHE A 84 -16.64 6.11 34.44
C PHE A 84 -18.03 5.78 35.00
N SER A 85 -18.15 5.75 36.32
CA SER A 85 -19.38 5.43 37.02
C SER A 85 -19.70 6.47 38.09
N GLY A 86 -20.95 6.93 38.14
CA GLY A 86 -21.36 7.91 39.15
C GLY A 86 -22.86 8.15 39.18
N LYS A 87 -23.28 8.96 40.14
CA LYS A 87 -24.67 9.43 40.30
C LYS A 87 -24.67 10.92 40.65
N ALA A 88 -25.79 11.59 40.42
CA ALA A 88 -26.00 12.96 40.89
C ALA A 88 -26.99 12.99 42.06
N ARG A 89 -26.79 13.94 42.97
CA ARG A 89 -27.62 14.15 44.17
C ARG A 89 -27.95 15.64 44.29
N GLY A 90 -29.17 15.94 44.72
CA GLY A 90 -29.60 17.31 45.04
C GLY A 90 -30.73 17.31 46.07
N ASN A 91 -31.27 18.49 46.33
CA ASN A 91 -32.33 18.73 47.29
C ASN A 91 -33.67 18.89 46.57
N ALA A 92 -34.69 18.15 46.98
CA ALA A 92 -36.05 18.40 46.51
C ALA A 92 -36.54 19.75 47.06
N ASP A 93 -37.09 20.59 46.19
CA ASP A 93 -37.63 21.90 46.56
C ASP A 93 -38.86 21.73 47.46
N LYS A 94 -38.64 21.77 48.79
CA LYS A 94 -39.65 21.73 49.83
C LYS A 94 -39.33 22.78 50.90
N PRO A 95 -40.21 23.78 51.12
CA PRO A 95 -40.00 24.77 52.17
C PRO A 95 -39.80 24.12 53.54
N GLY A 96 -38.73 24.51 54.24
CA GLY A 96 -38.44 24.09 55.62
C GLY A 96 -37.91 22.66 55.82
N VAL A 97 -37.69 21.86 54.76
CA VAL A 97 -37.20 20.48 54.89
C VAL A 97 -36.17 20.14 53.80
N VAL A 98 -34.96 19.76 54.19
CA VAL A 98 -33.95 19.21 53.28
C VAL A 98 -34.26 17.74 53.01
N THR A 99 -34.82 17.43 51.83
CA THR A 99 -35.02 16.05 51.37
C THR A 99 -34.09 15.76 50.20
N PHE A 100 -33.22 14.78 50.34
CA PHE A 100 -32.28 14.42 49.27
C PHE A 100 -32.93 13.52 48.23
N VAL A 101 -32.61 13.80 46.97
CA VAL A 101 -32.96 12.96 45.82
C VAL A 101 -31.70 12.64 45.02
N ALA A 102 -31.62 11.42 44.50
CA ALA A 102 -30.48 10.96 43.71
C ALA A 102 -30.94 10.37 42.36
N SER A 103 -30.04 10.37 41.38
CA SER A 103 -30.19 9.58 40.16
C SER A 103 -29.83 8.11 40.40
N ASN A 104 -30.06 7.27 39.38
CA ASN A 104 -29.37 5.98 39.27
C ASN A 104 -27.85 6.18 39.21
N VAL A 105 -27.11 5.11 39.51
CA VAL A 105 -25.69 4.99 39.15
C VAL A 105 -25.63 4.72 37.66
N ALA A 106 -25.02 5.64 36.92
CA ALA A 106 -24.80 5.54 35.48
C ALA A 106 -23.36 5.11 35.21
N LYS A 107 -23.15 4.37 34.12
CA LYS A 107 -21.83 3.96 33.64
C LYS A 107 -21.62 4.47 32.22
N SER A 108 -20.41 4.91 31.89
CA SER A 108 -20.03 5.31 30.53
C SER A 108 -19.83 4.10 29.61
N ASN A 109 -19.70 4.38 28.31
CA ASN A 109 -18.97 3.48 27.41
C ASN A 109 -17.51 3.30 27.88
N PRO A 110 -16.86 2.16 27.56
CA PRO A 110 -15.42 2.02 27.77
C PRO A 110 -14.64 3.01 26.90
N VAL A 111 -13.51 3.45 27.43
CA VAL A 111 -12.46 4.19 26.73
C VAL A 111 -11.19 3.37 26.88
N GLU A 112 -10.54 3.07 25.75
CA GLU A 112 -9.26 2.37 25.75
C GLU A 112 -8.11 3.37 25.77
N ILE A 113 -7.16 3.18 26.68
CA ILE A 113 -5.94 3.98 26.78
C ILE A 113 -4.77 3.17 26.22
N GLY A 114 -4.20 3.61 25.10
CA GLY A 114 -3.04 3.02 24.43
C GLY A 114 -1.70 3.64 24.84
N ILE A 115 -0.61 2.98 24.44
CA ILE A 115 0.74 3.58 24.42
C ILE A 115 1.03 4.18 23.04
N GLN A 116 1.96 5.13 22.98
CA GLN A 116 2.49 5.64 21.71
C GLN A 116 3.60 4.75 21.18
N LEU A 117 3.35 4.03 20.09
CA LEU A 117 4.37 3.31 19.34
C LEU A 117 4.92 4.20 18.22
N GLN A 118 6.24 4.21 18.09
CA GLN A 118 6.94 4.76 16.95
C GLN A 118 7.78 3.66 16.32
N VAL A 119 7.75 3.55 15.01
CA VAL A 119 8.64 2.65 14.26
C VAL A 119 9.81 3.49 13.78
N LYS A 120 11.00 3.23 14.33
CA LYS A 120 12.17 4.07 14.10
C LYS A 120 12.98 3.62 12.89
N THR A 121 13.09 2.32 12.68
CA THR A 121 13.89 1.75 11.59
C THR A 121 13.29 0.42 11.16
N ILE A 122 13.27 0.19 9.86
CA ILE A 122 13.01 -1.12 9.26
C ILE A 122 14.21 -1.39 8.36
N SER A 123 14.97 -2.43 8.68
CA SER A 123 16.07 -2.91 7.85
C SER A 123 15.78 -4.33 7.41
N PHE A 124 16.07 -4.66 6.17
CA PHE A 124 15.78 -5.98 5.62
C PHE A 124 17.05 -6.82 5.54
N GLN A 125 16.92 -8.13 5.67
CA GLN A 125 18.02 -9.10 5.69
C GLN A 125 17.72 -10.26 4.73
N ASN A 126 18.78 -10.95 4.30
CA ASN A 126 18.73 -11.97 3.24
C ASN A 126 18.19 -11.43 1.91
N ASP A 127 18.55 -10.17 1.62
CA ASP A 127 18.10 -9.46 0.44
C ASP A 127 18.99 -9.82 -0.75
N VAL A 128 18.35 -10.17 -1.87
CA VAL A 128 19.02 -10.21 -3.16
C VAL A 128 18.87 -8.83 -3.75
N ASP A 129 19.94 -8.06 -3.61
CA ASP A 129 20.04 -6.76 -4.23
C ASP A 129 19.89 -6.92 -5.75
N MET A 130 18.81 -6.39 -6.31
CA MET A 130 18.54 -6.40 -7.75
C MET A 130 19.67 -5.75 -8.58
N ARG A 131 20.64 -5.10 -7.92
CA ARG A 131 21.88 -4.60 -8.51
C ARG A 131 22.89 -5.67 -8.95
N ARG A 132 22.74 -6.94 -8.55
CA ARG A 132 23.80 -7.96 -8.71
C ARG A 132 23.32 -9.23 -9.41
N SER A 133 24.11 -9.71 -10.37
CA SER A 133 23.84 -10.89 -11.21
C SER A 133 24.07 -12.23 -10.52
N ASP A 134 24.65 -12.23 -9.32
CA ASP A 134 25.12 -13.44 -8.63
C ASP A 134 24.20 -13.90 -7.50
N ASN A 135 23.06 -13.24 -7.30
CA ASN A 135 22.16 -13.46 -6.18
C ASN A 135 22.86 -13.43 -4.80
N SER A 136 24.02 -12.75 -4.68
CA SER A 136 24.75 -12.68 -3.43
C SER A 136 23.98 -11.82 -2.41
N PRO A 137 23.80 -12.28 -1.15
CA PRO A 137 23.23 -11.45 -0.11
C PRO A 137 24.08 -10.20 0.08
N THR A 138 23.45 -9.03 0.19
CA THR A 138 24.18 -7.85 0.69
C THR A 138 24.30 -7.95 2.20
N GLU A 139 25.49 -7.66 2.74
CA GLU A 139 25.66 -7.55 4.20
C GLU A 139 24.86 -6.38 4.80
N LYS A 140 24.38 -5.41 3.99
CA LYS A 140 23.59 -4.25 4.43
C LYS A 140 22.67 -3.62 3.36
N PRO A 141 21.38 -4.00 3.27
CA PRO A 141 20.34 -3.13 2.74
C PRO A 141 20.00 -2.08 3.82
N GLN A 142 20.35 -0.81 3.60
CA GLN A 142 20.05 0.26 4.56
C GLN A 142 18.94 1.16 4.04
N TYR A 143 17.69 0.85 4.41
CA TYR A 143 16.72 1.90 4.62
C TYR A 143 17.01 2.54 5.98
N ASP A 144 17.33 3.83 5.98
CA ASP A 144 17.57 4.61 7.18
C ASP A 144 16.61 5.81 7.23
N ALA A 145 15.59 5.70 8.08
CA ALA A 145 14.62 6.75 8.32
C ALA A 145 15.24 8.02 8.93
N ALA A 146 16.43 7.95 9.55
CA ALA A 146 17.12 9.12 10.10
C ALA A 146 17.84 9.94 9.02
N THR A 147 18.21 9.33 7.90
CA THR A 147 18.91 10.00 6.77
C THR A 147 18.04 10.17 5.53
N GLY A 148 16.83 9.60 5.50
CA GLY A 148 15.90 9.75 4.37
C GLY A 148 16.38 9.07 3.09
N ARG A 149 17.34 8.14 3.19
CA ARG A 149 17.89 7.43 2.03
C ARG A 149 16.89 6.39 1.55
N ALA A 150 16.14 6.74 0.50
CA ALA A 150 15.22 5.87 -0.20
C ALA A 150 15.95 5.19 -1.37
N ASP A 151 16.83 4.22 -1.07
CA ASP A 151 17.08 3.19 -2.08
C ASP A 151 15.82 2.31 -2.06
N PRO A 152 15.01 2.30 -3.13
CA PRO A 152 13.80 1.52 -3.18
C PRO A 152 14.16 0.05 -3.02
N VAL A 153 13.71 -0.55 -1.91
CA VAL A 153 14.03 -1.95 -1.62
C VAL A 153 13.10 -2.80 -2.46
N ALA A 154 13.68 -3.51 -3.42
CA ALA A 154 12.96 -4.46 -4.25
C ALA A 154 13.38 -5.87 -3.84
N PHE A 155 12.47 -6.58 -3.21
CA PHE A 155 12.71 -7.91 -2.66
C PHE A 155 12.49 -8.99 -3.70
N TYR A 156 13.42 -9.92 -3.80
CA TYR A 156 13.15 -11.22 -4.39
C TYR A 156 12.79 -12.25 -3.31
N PHE A 157 11.63 -12.90 -3.44
CA PHE A 157 11.08 -13.77 -2.39
C PHE A 157 11.63 -15.21 -2.32
N GLY A 158 12.59 -15.57 -3.16
CA GLY A 158 13.19 -16.91 -3.15
C GLY A 158 14.10 -17.22 -1.95
N ALA A 159 14.40 -16.24 -1.09
CA ALA A 159 15.44 -16.35 -0.04
C ALA A 159 14.92 -16.33 1.41
N ASN A 160 13.61 -16.44 1.67
CA ASN A 160 12.99 -16.23 2.99
C ASN A 160 13.37 -14.86 3.60
N PRO A 161 12.89 -13.75 3.01
CA PRO A 161 13.30 -12.43 3.45
C PRO A 161 12.82 -12.16 4.88
N THR A 162 13.73 -11.63 5.70
CA THR A 162 13.42 -11.18 7.05
C THR A 162 13.57 -9.67 7.15
N ALA A 163 12.81 -9.07 8.05
CA ALA A 163 12.83 -7.65 8.31
C ALA A 163 13.05 -7.40 9.79
N ARG A 164 14.14 -6.70 10.10
CA ARG A 164 14.47 -6.23 11.43
C ARG A 164 13.82 -4.87 11.66
N VAL A 165 12.91 -4.81 12.62
CA VAL A 165 12.10 -3.63 12.92
C VAL A 165 12.41 -3.14 14.32
N LYS A 166 12.74 -1.86 14.46
CA LYS A 166 12.95 -1.20 15.75
C LYS A 166 11.70 -0.43 16.17
N PHE A 167 11.09 -0.88 17.24
CA PHE A 167 9.97 -0.22 17.90
C PHE A 167 10.47 0.62 19.07
N THR A 168 9.88 1.79 19.24
CA THR A 168 10.05 2.63 20.43
C THR A 168 8.68 2.97 20.99
N ALA A 169 8.47 2.70 22.27
CA ALA A 169 7.27 3.05 23.00
C ALA A 169 7.54 4.27 23.88
N ARG A 170 6.62 5.22 23.92
CA ARG A 170 6.63 6.32 24.90
C ARG A 170 5.62 6.04 26.00
N ASN A 171 5.84 6.68 27.15
CA ASN A 171 4.93 6.63 28.31
C ASN A 171 4.69 5.21 28.86
N VAL A 172 5.74 4.38 28.87
CA VAL A 172 5.68 3.03 29.46
C VAL A 172 5.86 3.14 30.98
N ALA A 173 4.75 3.09 31.71
CA ALA A 173 4.74 3.23 33.17
C ALA A 173 5.11 1.94 33.93
N GLU A 174 4.83 0.78 33.34
CA GLU A 174 5.11 -0.54 33.90
C GLU A 174 5.43 -1.52 32.78
N GLU A 175 5.98 -2.68 33.14
CA GLU A 175 6.24 -3.74 32.18
C GLU A 175 4.93 -4.20 31.52
N THR A 176 4.84 -4.01 30.20
CA THR A 176 3.62 -4.29 29.44
C THR A 176 3.98 -5.02 28.15
N THR A 177 3.25 -6.10 27.88
CA THR A 177 3.46 -6.95 26.72
C THR A 177 2.37 -6.73 25.69
N PHE A 178 2.78 -6.54 24.44
CA PHE A 178 1.91 -6.27 23.31
C PHE A 178 2.17 -7.26 22.17
N LYS A 179 1.15 -7.53 21.37
CA LYS A 179 1.31 -8.14 20.05
C LYS A 179 1.37 -7.04 19.01
N ILE A 180 2.51 -6.87 18.36
CA ILE A 180 2.71 -5.87 17.30
C ILE A 180 2.66 -6.57 15.94
N PHE A 181 1.93 -6.00 14.99
CA PHE A 181 1.87 -6.49 13.62
C PHE A 181 1.77 -5.33 12.63
N GLY A 182 2.14 -5.59 11.38
CA GLY A 182 2.19 -4.60 10.32
C GLY A 182 1.38 -5.07 9.12
N ARG A 183 0.47 -4.21 8.65
CA ARG A 183 -0.33 -4.43 7.44
C ARG A 183 0.22 -3.56 6.32
N ALA A 184 0.54 -4.17 5.20
CA ALA A 184 0.90 -3.45 3.98
C ALA A 184 -0.37 -2.97 3.27
N GLU A 185 -0.35 -1.73 2.79
CA GLU A 185 -1.35 -1.19 1.87
C GLU A 185 -0.80 -1.29 0.45
N THR A 186 -1.55 -1.94 -0.44
CA THR A 186 -1.15 -2.18 -1.82
C THR A 186 -2.33 -2.03 -2.79
N SER A 187 -2.06 -2.03 -4.10
CA SER A 187 -3.08 -1.91 -5.15
C SER A 187 -4.04 -3.10 -5.17
N SER A 188 -3.56 -4.29 -4.81
CA SER A 188 -4.36 -5.53 -4.73
C SER A 188 -5.20 -5.61 -3.45
N GLY A 189 -5.02 -4.66 -2.53
CA GLY A 189 -5.70 -4.59 -1.26
C GLY A 189 -4.81 -5.00 -0.08
N PRO A 190 -5.13 -4.52 1.13
CA PRO A 190 -4.19 -4.56 2.23
C PRO A 190 -4.10 -5.92 2.94
N TYR A 191 -2.87 -6.41 3.12
CA TYR A 191 -2.56 -7.72 3.71
C TYR A 191 -1.55 -7.64 4.86
N MET A 192 -1.48 -8.69 5.66
CA MET A 192 -0.58 -8.76 6.82
C MET A 192 0.83 -9.14 6.36
N LEU A 193 1.70 -8.15 6.23
CA LEU A 193 3.10 -8.34 5.84
C LEU A 193 3.97 -8.79 7.02
N PHE A 194 3.74 -8.19 8.20
CA PHE A 194 4.45 -8.49 9.43
C PHE A 194 3.48 -9.20 10.39
N PRO A 195 3.57 -10.54 10.56
CA PRO A 195 2.67 -11.28 11.45
C PRO A 195 2.85 -10.87 12.92
N PRO A 196 1.86 -11.08 13.81
CA PRO A 196 1.95 -10.65 15.20
C PRO A 196 3.16 -11.22 15.94
N ARG A 197 3.97 -10.31 16.52
CA ARG A 197 5.07 -10.63 17.43
C ARG A 197 4.78 -10.08 18.82
N THR A 198 5.10 -10.88 19.82
CA THR A 198 5.00 -10.47 21.22
C THR A 198 6.21 -9.62 21.59
N VAL A 199 5.98 -8.37 21.99
CA VAL A 199 7.01 -7.39 22.35
C VAL A 199 6.69 -6.84 23.73
N THR A 200 7.68 -6.84 24.61
CA THR A 200 7.55 -6.31 25.98
C THR A 200 8.30 -5.00 26.09
N PHE A 201 7.64 -3.97 26.61
CA PHE A 201 8.27 -2.71 26.98
C PHE A 201 8.24 -2.54 28.49
N SER A 202 9.22 -1.84 29.03
CA SER A 202 9.28 -1.45 30.44
C SER A 202 9.79 -0.01 30.58
N PRO A 203 9.68 0.62 31.75
CA PRO A 203 10.27 1.95 31.98
C PRO A 203 11.78 2.02 31.68
N SER A 204 12.51 0.90 31.87
CA SER A 204 13.94 0.78 31.57
C SER A 204 14.25 0.32 30.14
N GLN A 205 13.25 -0.23 29.43
CA GLN A 205 13.38 -0.75 28.07
C GLN A 205 12.22 -0.23 27.21
N THR A 206 12.36 1.00 26.72
CA THR A 206 11.38 1.69 25.86
C THR A 206 11.63 1.46 24.37
N ALA A 207 12.68 0.72 24.00
CA ALA A 207 13.02 0.40 22.62
C ALA A 207 13.31 -1.10 22.49
N VAL A 208 12.71 -1.75 21.48
CA VAL A 208 12.88 -3.17 21.21
C VAL A 208 13.07 -3.37 19.71
N THR A 209 13.94 -4.31 19.33
CA THR A 209 14.22 -4.68 17.95
C THR A 209 13.78 -6.12 17.72
N GLU A 210 12.97 -6.35 16.70
CA GLU A 210 12.39 -7.66 16.38
C GLU A 210 12.69 -8.05 14.94
N ASP A 211 12.97 -9.33 14.72
CA ASP A 211 13.14 -9.91 13.39
C ASP A 211 11.83 -10.60 12.95
N TYR A 212 11.22 -10.09 11.89
CA TYR A 212 10.02 -10.62 11.27
C TYR A 212 10.38 -11.44 10.05
N GLU A 213 9.80 -12.64 9.96
CA GLU A 213 9.69 -13.33 8.68
C GLU A 213 8.55 -12.67 7.90
N LEU A 214 8.84 -12.18 6.69
CA LEU A 214 7.84 -11.53 5.87
C LEU A 214 6.91 -12.57 5.26
N LYS A 215 5.60 -12.32 5.35
CA LYS A 215 4.56 -13.16 4.71
C LYS A 215 3.93 -12.39 3.56
N PRO A 216 4.50 -12.46 2.34
CA PRO A 216 3.90 -11.81 1.20
C PRO A 216 2.65 -12.59 0.81
N PRO A 217 1.80 -12.00 -0.01
CA PRO A 217 0.74 -12.73 -0.66
C PRO A 217 1.39 -13.81 -1.55
N SER A 218 0.90 -15.04 -1.50
CA SER A 218 1.42 -16.18 -2.28
C SER A 218 1.16 -16.07 -3.80
N GLN A 219 0.84 -14.87 -4.29
CA GLN A 219 0.09 -14.66 -5.54
C GLN A 219 0.43 -13.35 -6.28
N PHE A 220 1.65 -12.78 -6.28
CA PHE A 220 1.90 -11.56 -7.09
C PHE A 220 3.25 -11.56 -7.81
N GLY A 221 3.33 -11.38 -9.13
CA GLY A 221 4.68 -11.32 -9.75
C GLY A 221 5.45 -10.05 -9.40
N VAL A 222 4.76 -8.93 -9.19
CA VAL A 222 5.30 -7.71 -8.58
C VAL A 222 4.20 -6.97 -7.82
N GLU A 223 4.50 -6.45 -6.62
CA GLU A 223 3.57 -5.62 -5.84
C GLU A 223 4.32 -4.44 -5.21
N LYS A 224 3.77 -3.23 -5.34
CA LYS A 224 4.27 -2.03 -4.66
C LYS A 224 3.55 -1.84 -3.34
N ILE A 225 4.30 -1.80 -2.25
CA ILE A 225 3.82 -1.39 -0.93
C ILE A 225 4.26 0.05 -0.74
N SER A 226 3.30 0.96 -0.67
CA SER A 226 3.56 2.38 -0.42
C SER A 226 3.55 2.73 1.07
N LYS A 227 2.86 1.91 1.87
CA LYS A 227 2.63 2.19 3.28
C LYS A 227 2.45 0.93 4.10
N ILE A 228 3.00 0.94 5.31
CA ILE A 228 2.75 -0.07 6.33
C ILE A 228 2.03 0.60 7.51
N SER A 229 0.83 0.09 7.82
CA SER A 229 0.09 0.42 9.03
C SER A 229 0.47 -0.54 10.15
N TRP A 230 1.02 -0.02 11.24
CA TRP A 230 1.39 -0.78 12.42
C TRP A 230 0.28 -0.77 13.46
N PHE A 231 0.00 -1.96 13.97
CA PHE A 231 -1.04 -2.21 14.95
C PHE A 231 -0.46 -2.83 16.20
N ILE A 232 -1.01 -2.43 17.33
CA ILE A 232 -0.76 -3.00 18.63
C ILE A 232 -2.02 -3.73 19.07
N ARG A 233 -1.85 -4.95 19.58
CA ARG A 233 -2.88 -5.68 20.31
C ARG A 233 -2.43 -5.97 21.73
N ASP A 234 -3.26 -5.62 22.70
CA ASP A 234 -3.01 -5.95 24.11
C ASP A 234 -3.37 -7.41 24.44
N SER A 235 -3.15 -7.82 25.69
CA SER A 235 -3.50 -9.15 26.19
C SER A 235 -5.01 -9.39 26.31
N GLU A 236 -5.83 -8.33 26.32
CA GLU A 236 -7.29 -8.39 26.43
C GLU A 236 -7.99 -8.42 25.05
N GLY A 237 -7.22 -8.29 23.96
CA GLY A 237 -7.68 -8.39 22.58
C GLY A 237 -7.98 -7.04 21.91
N GLY A 238 -7.82 -5.92 22.61
CA GLY A 238 -7.95 -4.58 22.06
C GLY A 238 -6.91 -4.36 20.96
N THR A 239 -7.32 -3.92 19.77
CA THR A 239 -6.41 -3.66 18.64
C THR A 239 -6.44 -2.17 18.29
N PHE A 240 -5.26 -1.55 18.22
CA PHE A 240 -5.07 -0.13 17.97
C PHE A 240 -4.14 0.05 16.77
N LYS A 241 -4.49 0.93 15.85
CA LYS A 241 -3.52 1.44 14.89
C LYS A 241 -2.67 2.46 15.62
N SER A 242 -1.35 2.28 15.64
CA SER A 242 -0.48 3.14 16.43
C SER A 242 0.49 3.96 15.58
N HIS A 243 0.88 3.45 14.41
CA HIS A 243 1.86 4.14 13.58
C HIS A 243 1.70 3.81 12.10
N GLU A 244 2.07 4.73 11.22
CA GLU A 244 2.21 4.48 9.79
C GLU A 244 3.65 4.73 9.39
N THR A 245 4.20 3.86 8.55
CA THR A 245 5.50 4.06 7.93
C THR A 245 5.29 4.11 6.42
N GLU A 246 5.67 5.23 5.81
CA GLU A 246 5.54 5.46 4.37
C GLU A 246 6.91 5.31 3.72
N PHE A 247 7.05 4.32 2.85
CA PHE A 247 8.21 4.14 1.99
C PHE A 247 7.88 3.10 0.90
N PRO A 248 8.35 3.30 -0.34
CA PRO A 248 8.09 2.37 -1.43
C PRO A 248 8.95 1.11 -1.27
N ILE A 249 8.29 -0.02 -1.01
CA ILE A 249 8.86 -1.35 -1.14
C ILE A 249 8.28 -2.00 -2.39
N TYR A 250 9.11 -2.69 -3.17
CA TYR A 250 8.63 -3.59 -4.21
C TYR A 250 8.85 -5.03 -3.77
N ILE A 251 7.83 -5.86 -3.91
CA ILE A 251 7.94 -7.32 -3.73
C ILE A 251 7.88 -7.95 -5.10
N ILE A 252 8.89 -8.75 -5.44
CA ILE A 252 9.00 -9.47 -6.71
C ILE A 252 9.13 -10.96 -6.40
N LEU A 253 8.32 -11.79 -7.04
CA LEU A 253 8.32 -13.23 -6.76
C LEU A 253 9.35 -14.03 -7.56
N ASN A 254 9.92 -13.48 -8.63
CA ASN A 254 10.92 -14.14 -9.47
C ASN A 254 12.18 -13.30 -9.57
N ALA A 255 13.35 -13.95 -9.52
CA ALA A 255 14.61 -13.27 -9.72
C ALA A 255 14.63 -12.71 -11.16
N PRO A 256 15.13 -11.49 -11.36
CA PRO A 256 15.29 -10.93 -12.70
C PRO A 256 16.05 -11.89 -13.62
N ILE A 257 15.67 -11.92 -14.90
CA ILE A 257 16.37 -12.76 -15.90
C ILE A 257 17.81 -12.26 -16.12
N ARG A 258 18.03 -10.96 -15.94
CA ARG A 258 19.34 -10.31 -15.95
C ARG A 258 19.39 -9.30 -14.80
N ALA A 259 20.52 -9.22 -14.11
CA ALA A 259 20.70 -8.14 -13.15
C ALA A 259 20.87 -6.81 -13.88
N ALA A 260 20.30 -5.77 -13.29
CA ALA A 260 20.54 -4.40 -13.70
C ALA A 260 21.53 -3.79 -12.71
N LYS A 261 22.39 -2.85 -13.11
CA LYS A 261 23.32 -2.15 -12.19
C LYS A 261 22.61 -1.33 -11.12
N GLN A 262 21.35 -0.94 -11.35
CA GLN A 262 20.50 -0.20 -10.43
C GLN A 262 19.06 -0.74 -10.45
N PRO A 263 18.33 -0.76 -9.32
CA PRO A 263 16.92 -1.09 -9.32
C PRO A 263 16.19 0.03 -10.07
N ARG A 264 15.79 -0.23 -11.31
CA ARG A 264 15.03 0.72 -12.13
C ARG A 264 13.59 0.77 -11.63
N VAL A 265 13.33 1.59 -10.62
CA VAL A 265 12.00 1.71 -10.02
C VAL A 265 10.93 2.14 -10.98
N GLU A 266 11.30 2.88 -12.02
CA GLU A 266 10.39 3.27 -13.08
C GLU A 266 9.84 2.01 -13.77
N LEU A 267 10.67 0.99 -14.01
CA LEU A 267 10.22 -0.28 -14.58
C LEU A 267 9.33 -1.05 -13.61
N LEU A 268 9.65 -1.03 -12.31
CA LEU A 268 8.84 -1.70 -11.29
C LEU A 268 7.50 -1.00 -11.05
N ASP A 269 7.46 0.32 -11.20
CA ASP A 269 6.23 1.12 -11.18
C ASP A 269 5.35 0.79 -12.36
N ILE A 270 5.93 0.75 -13.56
CA ILE A 270 5.22 0.30 -14.77
C ILE A 270 4.65 -1.10 -14.56
N ALA A 271 5.46 -2.00 -14.01
CA ALA A 271 5.04 -3.37 -13.78
C ALA A 271 3.89 -3.45 -12.75
N ALA A 272 4.04 -2.80 -11.60
CA ALA A 272 3.03 -2.77 -10.56
C ALA A 272 1.71 -2.12 -11.04
N ASP A 273 1.78 -1.06 -11.85
CA ASP A 273 0.60 -0.38 -12.42
C ASP A 273 -0.15 -1.25 -13.43
N THR A 274 0.57 -2.06 -14.22
CA THR A 274 0.00 -2.81 -15.34
C THR A 274 -0.49 -4.20 -14.95
N VAL A 275 0.14 -4.84 -13.97
CA VAL A 275 -0.19 -6.22 -13.56
C VAL A 275 -0.60 -6.34 -12.10
N ALA A 276 -1.05 -5.24 -11.50
CA ALA A 276 -1.65 -5.23 -10.17
C ALA A 276 -2.65 -6.39 -9.99
N GLY A 277 -2.52 -7.13 -8.90
CA GLY A 277 -3.40 -8.24 -8.59
C GLY A 277 -3.15 -9.53 -9.38
N LYS A 278 -2.11 -9.60 -10.21
CA LYS A 278 -1.81 -10.78 -11.03
C LYS A 278 -0.72 -11.66 -10.41
N SER A 279 -1.02 -12.96 -10.37
CA SER A 279 -0.27 -13.96 -9.61
C SER A 279 0.48 -14.96 -10.46
N ASP A 280 -0.13 -15.36 -11.57
CA ASP A 280 0.42 -16.34 -12.49
C ASP A 280 1.35 -15.65 -13.50
N ARG A 281 2.51 -16.26 -13.78
CA ARG A 281 3.48 -15.74 -14.75
C ARG A 281 2.85 -15.56 -16.14
N GLY A 282 1.97 -16.47 -16.54
CA GLY A 282 1.25 -16.39 -17.81
C GLY A 282 0.24 -15.24 -17.83
N GLU A 283 -0.54 -15.07 -16.77
CA GLU A 283 -1.44 -13.93 -16.62
C GLU A 283 -0.72 -12.59 -16.62
N ILE A 284 0.37 -12.47 -15.87
CA ILE A 284 1.19 -11.25 -15.80
C ILE A 284 1.69 -10.88 -17.18
N ARG A 285 2.31 -11.83 -17.89
CA ARG A 285 2.77 -11.62 -19.26
C ARG A 285 1.64 -11.14 -20.16
N ASN A 286 0.52 -11.85 -20.18
CA ASN A 286 -0.62 -11.51 -21.04
C ASN A 286 -1.19 -10.12 -20.71
N GLN A 287 -1.26 -9.77 -19.44
CA GLN A 287 -1.76 -8.47 -18.99
C GLN A 287 -0.78 -7.35 -19.26
N MET A 288 0.52 -7.60 -19.12
CA MET A 288 1.56 -6.64 -19.46
C MET A 288 1.47 -6.23 -20.95
N THR A 289 1.09 -7.15 -21.85
CA THR A 289 1.04 -6.84 -23.29
C THR A 289 0.03 -5.73 -23.57
N LYS A 290 -1.17 -5.86 -23.02
CA LYS A 290 -2.22 -4.83 -23.07
C LYS A 290 -1.93 -3.64 -22.16
N GLY A 291 -1.34 -3.91 -21.01
CA GLY A 291 -1.04 -2.94 -19.98
C GLY A 291 -0.08 -1.87 -20.50
N ILE A 292 0.98 -2.26 -21.20
CA ILE A 292 1.93 -1.31 -21.79
C ILE A 292 1.29 -0.48 -22.89
N TYR A 293 0.48 -1.09 -23.77
CA TYR A 293 -0.29 -0.34 -24.77
C TYR A 293 -1.12 0.78 -24.12
N HIS A 294 -1.91 0.44 -23.09
CA HIS A 294 -2.76 1.41 -22.40
C HIS A 294 -1.95 2.41 -21.55
N TRP A 295 -0.82 1.98 -20.99
CA TRP A 295 0.08 2.83 -20.22
C TRP A 295 0.71 3.92 -21.09
N LEU A 296 1.10 3.59 -22.33
CA LEU A 296 1.61 4.53 -23.33
C LEU A 296 0.50 5.51 -23.75
N GLN A 297 -0.69 4.99 -24.06
CA GLN A 297 -1.85 5.80 -24.44
C GLN A 297 -2.25 6.79 -23.33
N LYS A 298 -2.26 6.37 -22.06
CA LYS A 298 -2.58 7.23 -20.91
C LYS A 298 -1.61 8.40 -20.75
N ARG A 299 -0.37 8.25 -21.24
CA ARG A 299 0.66 9.28 -21.26
C ARG A 299 0.59 10.20 -22.49
N GLY A 300 -0.37 9.98 -23.38
CA GLY A 300 -0.56 10.80 -24.58
C GLY A 300 0.43 10.48 -25.70
N LEU A 301 1.15 9.35 -25.64
CA LEU A 301 1.91 8.89 -26.80
C LEU A 301 0.95 8.40 -27.88
N VAL A 302 1.24 8.79 -29.11
CA VAL A 302 0.53 8.34 -30.31
C VAL A 302 1.49 7.53 -31.15
N TYR A 303 1.03 6.37 -31.59
CA TYR A 303 1.77 5.51 -32.49
C TYR A 303 1.91 6.16 -33.87
N ASP A 304 3.12 6.28 -34.38
CA ASP A 304 3.41 6.94 -35.66
C ASP A 304 3.69 5.97 -36.82
N GLY A 305 3.70 4.66 -36.56
CA GLY A 305 4.05 3.65 -37.56
C GLY A 305 5.53 3.66 -37.98
N GLY A 306 6.37 4.47 -37.33
CA GLY A 306 7.78 4.67 -37.65
C GLY A 306 8.73 3.75 -36.87
N CYS A 307 10.01 4.12 -36.93
CA CYS A 307 11.05 3.67 -35.99
C CYS A 307 11.63 4.94 -35.34
N GLY A 308 11.12 5.32 -34.18
CA GLY A 308 11.33 6.58 -33.49
C GLY A 308 12.67 6.71 -32.75
N THR A 309 12.88 7.88 -32.16
CA THR A 309 14.14 8.34 -31.57
C THR A 309 14.41 7.86 -30.14
N LEU A 310 13.44 7.22 -29.48
CA LEU A 310 13.57 6.75 -28.08
C LEU A 310 14.29 5.39 -27.96
N VAL A 311 14.57 4.77 -29.09
CA VAL A 311 15.41 3.58 -29.21
C VAL A 311 16.54 3.91 -30.17
N THR A 312 17.77 4.00 -29.65
CA THR A 312 18.95 4.35 -30.46
C THR A 312 20.00 3.25 -30.42
N GLY A 313 20.72 3.04 -31.53
CA GLY A 313 21.84 2.10 -31.64
C GLY A 313 21.58 0.97 -32.64
N ASP A 314 22.61 0.16 -32.88
CA ASP A 314 22.51 -1.08 -33.66
C ASP A 314 22.01 -2.23 -32.76
N TYR A 315 21.55 -3.34 -33.34
CA TYR A 315 20.97 -4.48 -32.59
C TYR A 315 21.86 -5.08 -31.50
N SER A 316 23.16 -4.76 -31.51
CA SER A 316 24.11 -5.16 -30.46
C SER A 316 24.13 -4.21 -29.24
N ASN A 317 23.69 -2.96 -29.40
CA ASN A 317 23.79 -1.88 -28.40
C ASN A 317 22.55 -0.96 -28.45
N LEU A 318 21.35 -1.53 -28.29
CA LEU A 318 20.13 -0.72 -28.24
C LEU A 318 19.98 -0.06 -26.86
N THR A 319 19.74 1.24 -26.86
CA THR A 319 19.43 2.04 -25.67
C THR A 319 17.98 2.50 -25.70
N LEU A 320 17.28 2.30 -24.59
CA LEU A 320 15.93 2.82 -24.36
C LEU A 320 16.02 4.09 -23.49
N ASP A 321 15.46 5.20 -23.96
CA ASP A 321 15.34 6.44 -23.18
C ASP A 321 14.05 6.42 -22.34
N LEU A 322 14.17 6.09 -21.04
CA LEU A 322 13.03 6.13 -20.12
C LEU A 322 12.63 7.57 -19.76
N THR A 323 13.55 8.53 -19.83
CA THR A 323 13.25 9.93 -19.49
C THR A 323 12.24 10.51 -20.47
N GLY A 324 12.46 10.27 -21.78
CA GLY A 324 11.52 10.65 -22.84
C GLY A 324 10.15 9.97 -22.71
N LEU A 325 10.11 8.75 -22.17
CA LEU A 325 8.86 8.04 -21.85
C LEU A 325 8.12 8.61 -20.64
N MET A 326 8.84 9.04 -19.61
CA MET A 326 8.26 9.57 -18.38
C MET A 326 7.77 11.01 -18.52
N HIS A 327 8.35 11.78 -19.46
CA HIS A 327 7.98 13.17 -19.75
C HIS A 327 7.75 13.39 -21.26
N PRO A 328 6.65 12.87 -21.82
CA PRO A 328 6.39 12.89 -23.26
C PRO A 328 5.88 14.28 -23.69
N ALA A 329 6.76 15.28 -23.77
CA ALA A 329 6.33 16.62 -24.19
C ALA A 329 5.92 16.65 -25.68
N THR A 330 6.50 15.77 -26.53
CA THR A 330 6.29 15.76 -28.00
C THR A 330 6.65 14.42 -28.66
N VAL A 331 6.71 13.31 -27.93
CA VAL A 331 7.34 12.09 -28.45
C VAL A 331 6.32 11.15 -29.10
N ALA A 332 6.46 10.94 -30.40
CA ALA A 332 5.79 9.88 -31.11
C ALA A 332 6.39 8.53 -30.73
N GLY A 333 5.54 7.52 -30.55
CA GLY A 333 5.98 6.19 -30.18
C GLY A 333 5.93 5.23 -31.37
N ASP A 334 6.78 4.21 -31.33
CA ASP A 334 6.86 3.17 -32.36
C ASP A 334 6.75 1.73 -31.79
N CYS A 335 6.98 0.75 -32.67
CA CYS A 335 6.97 -0.68 -32.32
C CYS A 335 8.21 -1.09 -31.52
N ARG A 336 9.34 -0.41 -31.72
CA ARG A 336 10.60 -0.70 -31.02
C ARG A 336 10.50 -0.31 -29.55
N LEU A 337 9.97 0.87 -29.28
CA LEU A 337 9.72 1.44 -27.97
C LEU A 337 8.80 0.55 -27.13
N ALA A 338 7.60 0.24 -27.65
CA ALA A 338 6.62 -0.54 -26.90
C ALA A 338 7.14 -1.96 -26.63
N SER A 339 7.78 -2.58 -27.62
CA SER A 339 8.36 -3.91 -27.48
C SER A 339 9.58 -3.93 -26.54
N ALA A 340 10.47 -2.95 -26.64
CA ALA A 340 11.62 -2.81 -25.73
C ALA A 340 11.15 -2.63 -24.29
N LEU A 341 10.19 -1.71 -24.07
CA LEU A 341 9.61 -1.50 -22.74
C LEU A 341 8.97 -2.79 -22.20
N TYR A 342 8.25 -3.52 -23.04
CA TYR A 342 7.67 -4.82 -22.66
C TYR A 342 8.71 -5.86 -22.27
N GLN A 343 9.80 -5.98 -23.05
CA GLN A 343 10.90 -6.89 -22.72
C GLN A 343 11.58 -6.51 -21.40
N VAL A 344 12.01 -5.26 -21.25
CA VAL A 344 12.80 -4.83 -20.08
C VAL A 344 11.99 -4.87 -18.79
N VAL A 345 10.71 -4.53 -18.83
CA VAL A 345 9.81 -4.62 -17.66
C VAL A 345 9.60 -6.08 -17.25
N LEU A 346 9.31 -6.99 -18.19
CA LEU A 346 9.08 -8.40 -17.86
C LEU A 346 10.36 -9.11 -17.40
N ASN A 347 11.50 -8.81 -18.02
CA ASN A 347 12.79 -9.34 -17.59
C ASN A 347 13.16 -8.87 -16.18
N ALA A 348 12.82 -7.63 -15.82
CA ALA A 348 13.04 -7.08 -14.48
C ALA A 348 12.24 -7.79 -13.38
N ILE A 349 11.13 -8.45 -13.73
CA ILE A 349 10.30 -9.26 -12.81
C ILE A 349 10.44 -10.77 -13.04
N GLY A 350 11.52 -11.18 -13.73
CA GLY A 350 11.88 -12.59 -13.89
C GLY A 350 11.07 -13.38 -14.93
N ILE A 351 10.48 -12.69 -15.91
CA ILE A 351 9.76 -13.31 -17.04
C ILE A 351 10.60 -13.10 -18.31
N ASP A 352 11.20 -14.17 -18.84
CA ASP A 352 12.03 -14.13 -20.06
C ASP A 352 11.19 -13.76 -21.27
N MET A 353 11.46 -12.58 -21.80
CA MET A 353 10.90 -12.08 -23.05
C MET A 353 12.02 -11.77 -24.05
N ARG A 354 11.77 -12.13 -25.30
CA ARG A 354 12.68 -11.86 -26.43
C ARG A 354 11.98 -10.99 -27.44
N LEU A 355 12.73 -10.26 -28.24
CA LEU A 355 12.18 -9.47 -29.33
C LEU A 355 12.52 -10.13 -30.66
N LEU A 356 11.58 -10.06 -31.59
CA LEU A 356 11.79 -10.35 -33.00
C LEU A 356 11.47 -9.10 -33.80
N GLU A 357 12.20 -8.91 -34.88
CA GLU A 357 11.80 -8.00 -35.93
C GLU A 357 11.38 -8.81 -37.15
N ALA A 358 10.16 -8.58 -37.63
CA ALA A 358 9.70 -9.09 -38.90
C ALA A 358 9.99 -8.09 -40.02
N SER A 359 10.52 -8.62 -41.11
CA SER A 359 10.77 -7.88 -42.34
C SER A 359 10.34 -8.72 -43.54
N ASN A 360 10.05 -8.04 -44.64
CA ASN A 360 9.87 -8.70 -45.93
C ASN A 360 11.21 -9.32 -46.36
N GLN A 361 11.20 -10.58 -46.81
CA GLN A 361 12.40 -11.29 -47.28
C GLN A 361 13.15 -10.57 -48.42
N PHE A 362 12.48 -9.67 -49.14
CA PHE A 362 13.06 -8.87 -50.22
C PHE A 362 13.52 -7.46 -49.79
N GLY A 363 13.47 -7.16 -48.48
CA GLY A 363 13.86 -5.85 -47.93
C GLY A 363 12.95 -4.69 -48.37
N LYS A 364 11.75 -4.99 -48.87
CA LYS A 364 10.76 -3.99 -49.28
C LYS A 364 9.74 -3.75 -48.18
N GLN A 365 9.09 -2.59 -48.25
CA GLN A 365 7.94 -2.31 -47.39
C GLN A 365 6.81 -3.34 -47.60
N PHE A 366 6.06 -3.62 -46.53
CA PHE A 366 4.86 -4.45 -46.52
C PHE A 366 3.70 -3.70 -45.87
N GLU A 367 2.50 -3.94 -46.40
CA GLU A 367 1.26 -3.37 -45.86
C GLU A 367 0.62 -4.32 -44.86
N THR A 368 0.07 -3.77 -43.79
CA THR A 368 -0.65 -4.55 -42.80
C THR A 368 -2.13 -4.74 -43.10
N ALA A 369 -2.73 -5.78 -42.52
CA ALA A 369 -4.17 -5.73 -42.29
C ALA A 369 -4.52 -4.50 -41.42
N PRO A 370 -5.79 -4.05 -41.39
CA PRO A 370 -6.20 -2.95 -40.53
C PRO A 370 -5.85 -3.22 -39.06
N VAL A 371 -5.01 -2.37 -38.50
CA VAL A 371 -4.54 -2.42 -37.11
C VAL A 371 -4.69 -1.05 -36.45
N LYS A 372 -4.68 -1.04 -35.13
CA LYS A 372 -4.78 0.16 -34.32
C LYS A 372 -3.60 0.22 -33.35
N GLY A 373 -2.77 1.25 -33.49
CA GLY A 373 -1.70 1.59 -32.56
C GLY A 373 -2.21 2.32 -31.31
N TYR A 374 -1.37 2.45 -30.28
CA TYR A 374 -1.73 3.22 -29.07
C TYR A 374 -1.91 4.70 -29.41
N GLY A 375 -2.87 5.35 -28.74
CA GLY A 375 -3.18 6.76 -28.98
C GLY A 375 -3.94 7.05 -30.29
N MET A 376 -4.20 6.04 -31.11
CA MET A 376 -5.06 6.18 -32.29
C MET A 376 -6.53 5.96 -31.95
N ASP A 377 -7.43 6.49 -32.78
CA ASP A 377 -8.88 6.30 -32.62
C ASP A 377 -9.46 5.25 -33.58
N GLN A 378 -8.85 5.08 -34.75
CA GLN A 378 -9.36 4.20 -35.81
C GLN A 378 -8.37 3.08 -36.14
N PHE A 379 -8.88 2.04 -36.81
CA PHE A 379 -8.04 1.02 -37.44
C PHE A 379 -7.58 1.53 -38.80
N GLU A 380 -6.28 1.39 -39.07
CA GLU A 380 -5.63 1.86 -40.28
C GLU A 380 -4.70 0.78 -40.83
N THR A 381 -4.44 0.84 -42.14
CA THR A 381 -3.40 0.03 -42.77
C THR A 381 -2.08 0.77 -42.69
N PHE A 382 -1.07 0.13 -42.11
CA PHE A 382 0.28 0.67 -42.02
C PHE A 382 1.18 0.08 -43.08
N THR A 383 2.19 0.85 -43.47
CA THR A 383 3.27 0.38 -44.33
C THR A 383 4.55 0.33 -43.50
N PHE A 384 5.12 -0.86 -43.34
CA PHE A 384 6.34 -1.08 -42.57
C PHE A 384 7.47 -1.59 -43.45
N GLU A 385 8.67 -1.08 -43.26
CA GLU A 385 9.87 -1.79 -43.72
C GLU A 385 10.17 -2.97 -42.78
N LYS A 386 10.00 -2.73 -41.48
CA LYS A 386 10.29 -3.62 -40.36
C LYS A 386 9.26 -3.39 -39.25
N HIS A 387 8.87 -4.45 -38.55
CA HIS A 387 8.01 -4.37 -37.37
C HIS A 387 8.56 -5.22 -36.23
N GLN A 388 8.72 -4.63 -35.04
CA GLN A 388 9.27 -5.30 -33.87
C GLN A 388 8.16 -5.70 -32.88
N PHE A 389 8.23 -6.92 -32.38
CA PHE A 389 7.30 -7.47 -31.38
C PHE A 389 8.03 -8.44 -30.44
N ALA A 390 7.38 -8.80 -29.33
CA ALA A 390 7.95 -9.73 -28.37
C ALA A 390 7.51 -11.17 -28.64
N VAL A 391 8.36 -12.14 -28.29
CA VAL A 391 8.08 -13.57 -28.43
C VAL A 391 8.57 -14.37 -27.23
N ILE A 392 7.93 -15.52 -27.03
CA ILE A 392 8.46 -16.60 -26.20
C ILE A 392 8.63 -17.84 -27.06
N HIS A 393 9.82 -18.43 -26.97
CA HIS A 393 10.09 -19.77 -27.48
C HIS A 393 9.64 -20.81 -26.46
N THR A 394 8.79 -21.74 -26.89
CA THR A 394 8.38 -22.89 -26.08
C THR A 394 8.63 -24.18 -26.84
N ILE A 395 8.55 -25.32 -26.14
CA ILE A 395 8.54 -26.63 -26.80
C ILE A 395 7.41 -26.81 -27.81
N ASN A 396 6.33 -26.02 -27.68
CA ASN A 396 5.14 -26.06 -28.54
C ASN A 396 5.19 -24.99 -29.64
N GLY A 397 6.36 -24.39 -29.88
CA GLY A 397 6.57 -23.34 -30.86
C GLY A 397 6.61 -21.93 -30.26
N ASP A 398 6.63 -20.97 -31.17
CA ASP A 398 6.87 -19.56 -30.88
C ASP A 398 5.56 -18.79 -30.80
N PHE A 399 5.39 -18.06 -29.69
CA PHE A 399 4.19 -17.30 -29.41
C PHE A 399 4.49 -15.81 -29.31
N VAL A 400 3.73 -15.02 -30.06
CA VAL A 400 3.86 -13.56 -30.18
C VAL A 400 3.07 -12.85 -29.10
N PHE A 401 3.69 -11.79 -28.60
CA PHE A 401 3.16 -10.78 -27.69
C PHE A 401 3.47 -9.41 -28.30
N ASP A 402 2.48 -8.78 -28.91
CA ASP A 402 2.65 -7.45 -29.52
C ASP A 402 1.95 -6.38 -28.66
N PRO A 403 2.72 -5.54 -27.92
CA PRO A 403 2.17 -4.44 -27.14
C PRO A 403 1.86 -3.19 -27.98
N THR A 404 2.07 -3.25 -29.30
CA THR A 404 1.99 -2.09 -30.21
C THR A 404 0.67 -2.08 -30.98
N LEU A 405 0.31 -3.21 -31.58
CA LEU A 405 -0.77 -3.30 -32.56
C LEU A 405 -1.97 -4.08 -32.04
N CYS A 406 -3.15 -3.50 -32.22
CA CYS A 406 -4.44 -4.16 -32.06
C CYS A 406 -5.01 -4.53 -33.43
N PHE A 407 -5.40 -5.78 -33.66
CA PHE A 407 -5.98 -6.22 -34.94
C PHE A 407 -7.49 -6.04 -34.95
N GLN A 408 -8.06 -5.62 -36.09
CA GLN A 408 -9.51 -5.46 -36.24
C GLN A 408 -10.24 -6.81 -36.25
N ASP A 409 -9.74 -7.75 -37.05
CA ASP A 409 -10.42 -9.03 -37.35
C ASP A 409 -9.76 -10.26 -36.71
N ALA A 410 -8.80 -10.04 -35.79
CA ALA A 410 -8.14 -11.07 -35.02
C ALA A 410 -8.36 -10.81 -33.51
N PRO A 411 -7.81 -11.62 -32.58
CA PRO A 411 -7.78 -11.22 -31.18
C PRO A 411 -7.29 -9.77 -31.07
N ALA A 412 -8.07 -8.93 -30.37
CA ALA A 412 -7.85 -7.49 -30.31
C ALA A 412 -6.42 -7.09 -29.94
N PHE A 413 -5.66 -7.99 -29.29
CA PHE A 413 -4.22 -7.90 -29.13
C PHE A 413 -3.60 -9.22 -29.51
N ALA A 414 -2.42 -9.19 -30.13
CA ALA A 414 -1.64 -10.40 -30.35
C ALA A 414 -1.01 -10.88 -29.05
N ILE A 415 -1.80 -11.61 -28.26
CA ILE A 415 -1.39 -12.25 -27.02
C ILE A 415 -1.34 -13.74 -27.26
N ARG A 416 -0.14 -14.31 -27.11
CA ARG A 416 0.08 -15.75 -27.25
C ARG A 416 -0.42 -16.29 -28.60
N MET A 417 -0.28 -15.51 -29.66
CA MET A 417 -0.62 -15.96 -31.02
C MET A 417 0.56 -16.76 -31.59
N PRO A 418 0.33 -17.92 -32.23
CA PRO A 418 1.40 -18.60 -32.97
C PRO A 418 2.03 -17.65 -33.98
N ILE A 419 3.36 -17.64 -34.10
CA ILE A 419 4.06 -16.69 -34.97
C ILE A 419 3.58 -16.74 -36.42
N SER A 420 3.30 -17.94 -36.96
CA SER A 420 2.75 -18.10 -38.31
C SER A 420 1.39 -17.42 -38.47
N TYR A 421 0.50 -17.58 -37.49
CA TYR A 421 -0.82 -16.96 -37.49
C TYR A 421 -0.71 -15.44 -37.36
N TYR A 422 0.17 -14.95 -36.48
CA TYR A 422 0.42 -13.52 -36.34
C TYR A 422 0.95 -12.90 -37.64
N LEU A 423 1.96 -13.50 -38.28
CA LEU A 423 2.53 -12.99 -39.54
C LEU A 423 1.51 -12.97 -40.69
N MET A 424 0.58 -13.93 -40.73
CA MET A 424 -0.53 -13.92 -41.70
C MET A 424 -1.49 -12.74 -41.50
N HIS A 425 -1.65 -12.23 -40.27
CA HIS A 425 -2.49 -11.06 -40.00
C HIS A 425 -1.69 -9.76 -40.12
N LEU A 426 -0.40 -9.80 -39.76
CA LEU A 426 0.49 -8.67 -39.91
C LEU A 426 0.72 -8.33 -41.39
N ALA A 427 0.96 -9.32 -42.25
CA ALA A 427 1.27 -9.11 -43.67
C ALA A 427 0.77 -10.29 -44.52
N PRO A 428 -0.56 -10.41 -44.78
CA PRO A 428 -1.16 -11.59 -45.40
C PRO A 428 -0.59 -11.96 -46.78
N ALA A 429 -0.06 -10.98 -47.51
CA ALA A 429 0.44 -11.13 -48.87
C ALA A 429 1.96 -11.39 -48.98
N TYR A 430 2.69 -11.48 -47.86
CA TYR A 430 4.15 -11.47 -47.86
C TYR A 430 4.77 -12.68 -47.16
N VAL A 431 5.92 -13.11 -47.68
CA VAL A 431 6.80 -14.06 -46.99
C VAL A 431 7.73 -13.25 -46.08
N MET A 432 7.64 -13.50 -44.77
CA MET A 432 8.35 -12.74 -43.75
C MET A 432 9.59 -13.50 -43.26
N SER A 433 10.66 -12.78 -42.94
CA SER A 433 11.82 -13.27 -42.18
C SER A 433 11.85 -12.62 -40.80
N SER A 434 12.47 -13.30 -39.82
CA SER A 434 12.60 -12.79 -38.45
C SER A 434 14.03 -12.84 -37.92
N THR A 435 14.46 -11.81 -37.19
CA THR A 435 15.75 -11.76 -36.48
C THR A 435 15.54 -11.53 -34.99
N VAL A 436 16.31 -12.23 -34.14
CA VAL A 436 16.23 -12.12 -32.67
C VAL A 436 17.01 -10.92 -32.15
N ILE A 437 16.37 -10.16 -31.27
CA ILE A 437 16.89 -8.92 -30.67
C ILE A 437 16.79 -9.02 -29.14
N TYR A 438 17.81 -8.50 -28.45
CA TYR A 438 17.83 -8.40 -26.99
C TYR A 438 18.20 -6.99 -26.57
N PHE A 439 17.37 -6.36 -25.72
CA PHE A 439 17.76 -5.18 -24.96
C PHE A 439 18.40 -5.61 -23.64
N ASP A 440 19.47 -4.94 -23.26
CA ASP A 440 20.02 -5.04 -21.93
C ASP A 440 19.37 -3.99 -21.02
N VAL A 441 19.09 -4.33 -19.77
CA VAL A 441 18.54 -3.36 -18.80
C VAL A 441 19.59 -2.31 -18.45
N ASP A 442 20.87 -2.66 -18.58
CA ASP A 442 22.01 -1.77 -18.37
C ASP A 442 22.25 -0.77 -19.52
N THR A 443 21.64 -0.98 -20.68
CA THR A 443 21.75 -0.03 -21.82
C THR A 443 20.65 1.01 -21.82
N ILE A 444 19.72 0.98 -20.86
CA ILE A 444 18.65 1.96 -20.70
C ILE A 444 19.24 3.24 -20.09
N GLN A 445 19.07 4.39 -20.75
CA GLN A 445 19.50 5.71 -20.24
C GLN A 445 18.45 6.35 -19.33
#